data_AF-A0A0P9PZT6-F1
#
_entry.id   AF-A0A0P9PZT6-F1
#
_cell.length_a   1.000
_cell.length_b   1.000
_cell.length_c   1.000
_cell.angle_alpha   90.00
_cell.angle_beta   90.00
_cell.angle_gamma   90.00
#
_symmetry.space_group_name_H-M   'P 1'
#
loop_
_entity.id
_entity.type
_entity.pdbx_description
1 polymer ?
#
loop_
_entity_poly.entity_id
_entity_poly.type
_entity_poly.pdbx_seq_one_letter_code
_entity_poly.pdbx_strand_id
1 'polypeptide(L)'
;MPVIFNTLRLSLPRVSLSFVAVLCCGIFASAALASDDTQLIESINAYRGQAQRCGEQVSMELPPLTSDARLVLPASGNLDLQQALTRASYPMVTVQAISLSGPNDADSALKAVLESFCRVVLDPQFVDIGVSRQGRDWRIVLARSLVASRLGDWQVEGQKILEMVNNARTQARQCGTQSFAATTPLVWNAVLGSAAQRHSQAMANQNFFDHKDRDGRTPGDRAELAGYIGQQVGENIAAGQDSARKVVDGWLLSPGHCANLMSPDFRELGAAYAMDPKSDAGIYWTAMFGTQQ
;
A
#
# COMPACT_ATOMS: atom_id res chain seq x y z
N MET A 1 -20.08 -13.52 7.23
CA MET A 1 -19.56 -14.19 6.01
C MET A 1 -18.46 -15.14 6.44
N PRO A 2 -18.33 -16.34 5.84
CA PRO A 2 -17.23 -17.25 6.15
C PRO A 2 -15.91 -16.62 5.71
N VAL A 3 -14.88 -16.68 6.57
CA VAL A 3 -13.52 -16.23 6.23
C VAL A 3 -12.94 -17.22 5.24
N ILE A 4 -12.44 -16.72 4.10
CA ILE A 4 -11.80 -17.56 3.08
C ILE A 4 -10.31 -17.65 3.38
N PHE A 5 -9.81 -18.89 3.52
CA PHE A 5 -8.40 -19.19 3.72
C PHE A 5 -7.88 -20.02 2.55
N ASN A 6 -6.80 -19.56 1.93
CA ASN A 6 -6.09 -20.33 0.90
C ASN A 6 -4.58 -20.24 1.12
N THR A 7 -3.88 -21.34 0.82
CA THR A 7 -2.42 -21.40 0.80
C THR A 7 -1.96 -21.85 -0.58
N LEU A 8 -1.16 -21.03 -1.25
CA LEU A 8 -0.54 -21.33 -2.54
C LEU A 8 0.93 -21.69 -2.33
N ARG A 9 1.46 -22.64 -3.11
CA ARG A 9 2.85 -23.11 -2.97
C ARG A 9 3.55 -23.16 -4.32
N LEU A 10 4.81 -22.72 -4.34
CA LEU A 10 5.72 -22.87 -5.48
C LEU A 10 7.10 -23.31 -4.99
N SER A 11 7.65 -24.36 -5.60
CA SER A 11 9.01 -24.84 -5.32
C SER A 11 9.86 -24.73 -6.57
N LEU A 12 10.94 -23.95 -6.50
CA LEU A 12 11.88 -23.77 -7.61
C LEU A 12 13.08 -24.74 -7.47
N PRO A 13 13.51 -25.39 -8.57
CA PRO A 13 14.63 -26.33 -8.54
C PRO A 13 15.95 -25.62 -8.17
N ARG A 14 16.85 -26.35 -7.49
CA ARG A 14 18.19 -25.84 -7.16
C ARG A 14 19.08 -25.87 -8.42
N VAL A 15 19.43 -24.69 -8.94
CA VAL A 15 20.52 -24.55 -9.90
C VAL A 15 21.81 -24.31 -9.11
N SER A 16 22.72 -25.27 -9.12
CA SER A 16 24.04 -25.14 -8.48
C SER A 16 24.98 -24.39 -9.42
N LEU A 17 25.24 -23.11 -9.16
CA LEU A 17 26.42 -22.44 -9.72
C LEU A 17 27.58 -22.54 -8.74
N SER A 18 28.63 -23.26 -9.14
CA SER A 18 29.90 -23.30 -8.43
C SER A 18 30.60 -21.94 -8.56
N PHE A 19 30.65 -21.17 -7.48
CA PHE A 19 31.41 -19.92 -7.42
C PHE A 19 32.79 -20.17 -6.80
N VAL A 20 33.85 -19.77 -7.52
CA VAL A 20 35.21 -19.64 -6.99
C VAL A 20 35.27 -18.35 -6.17
N ALA A 21 35.59 -18.46 -4.88
CA ALA A 21 35.67 -17.31 -3.98
C ALA A 21 37.02 -16.59 -4.15
N VAL A 22 36.97 -15.31 -4.54
CA VAL A 22 38.10 -14.37 -4.41
C VAL A 22 37.84 -13.48 -3.20
N LEU A 23 38.75 -13.51 -2.24
CA LEU A 23 38.66 -12.76 -0.99
C LEU A 23 39.23 -11.35 -1.18
N CYS A 24 38.38 -10.32 -1.18
CA CYS A 24 38.81 -8.93 -1.08
C CYS A 24 38.30 -8.34 0.24
N CYS A 25 39.24 -7.93 1.11
CA CYS A 25 38.96 -7.14 2.30
C CYS A 25 38.63 -5.69 1.92
N GLY A 26 37.40 -5.26 2.17
CA GLY A 26 36.95 -3.88 2.04
C GLY A 26 36.32 -3.40 3.34
N ILE A 27 36.66 -2.17 3.73
CA ILE A 27 36.25 -1.48 4.96
C ILE A 27 34.75 -1.17 4.90
N PHE A 28 33.97 -1.63 5.89
CA PHE A 28 32.53 -1.42 5.93
C PHE A 28 32.16 -0.09 6.63
N ALA A 29 31.56 0.82 5.86
CA ALA A 29 30.70 1.87 6.40
C ALA A 29 29.31 1.25 6.69
N SER A 30 28.82 1.39 7.91
CA SER A 30 27.56 0.80 8.36
C SER A 30 26.36 1.61 7.85
N ALA A 31 25.95 1.38 6.61
CA ALA A 31 24.56 1.64 6.22
C ALA A 31 23.73 0.44 6.68
N ALA A 32 22.68 0.67 7.47
CA ALA A 32 21.73 -0.37 7.83
C ALA A 32 21.01 -0.82 6.54
N LEU A 33 21.43 -1.96 5.97
CA LEU A 33 20.75 -2.57 4.84
C LEU A 33 19.37 -3.03 5.32
N ALA A 34 18.32 -2.69 4.57
CA ALA A 34 16.98 -3.21 4.81
C ALA A 34 17.03 -4.74 4.76
N SER A 35 16.27 -5.42 5.63
CA SER A 35 16.16 -6.88 5.56
C SER A 35 15.51 -7.29 4.23
N ASP A 36 15.88 -8.45 3.69
CA ASP A 36 15.28 -9.00 2.48
C ASP A 36 13.73 -9.08 2.55
N ASP A 37 13.17 -9.28 3.75
CA ASP A 37 11.72 -9.27 3.98
C ASP A 37 11.12 -7.89 3.74
N THR A 38 11.80 -6.83 4.22
CA THR A 38 11.39 -5.43 4.01
C THR A 38 11.54 -5.03 2.55
N GLN A 39 12.67 -5.41 1.93
CA GLN A 39 12.93 -5.16 0.51
C GLN A 39 11.88 -5.83 -0.37
N LEU A 40 11.43 -7.05 -0.06
CA LEU A 40 10.38 -7.71 -0.81
C LEU A 40 9.03 -6.98 -0.69
N ILE A 41 8.68 -6.48 0.51
CA ILE A 41 7.46 -5.67 0.71
C ILE A 41 7.53 -4.39 -0.12
N GLU A 42 8.66 -3.67 -0.08
CA GLU A 42 8.89 -2.45 -0.86
C GLU A 42 8.76 -2.72 -2.37
N SER A 43 9.38 -3.80 -2.86
CA SER A 43 9.30 -4.20 -4.27
C SER A 43 7.89 -4.61 -4.69
N ILE A 44 7.15 -5.32 -3.84
CA ILE A 44 5.74 -5.64 -4.08
C ILE A 44 4.93 -4.35 -4.16
N ASN A 45 5.11 -3.43 -3.21
CA ASN A 45 4.40 -2.15 -3.19
C ASN A 45 4.75 -1.27 -4.39
N ALA A 46 6.02 -1.27 -4.83
CA ALA A 46 6.45 -0.57 -6.04
C ALA A 46 5.82 -1.16 -7.31
N TYR A 47 5.70 -2.49 -7.40
CA TYR A 47 5.01 -3.16 -8.51
C TYR A 47 3.51 -2.83 -8.52
N ARG A 48 2.85 -2.97 -7.37
CA ARG A 48 1.40 -2.72 -7.20
C ARG A 48 1.02 -1.26 -7.38
N GLY A 49 1.92 -0.33 -7.03
CA GLY A 49 1.71 1.11 -7.12
C GLY A 49 1.79 1.68 -8.54
N GLN A 50 1.60 0.85 -9.58
CA GLN A 50 1.57 1.28 -10.98
C GLN A 50 0.49 0.48 -11.70
N ALA A 51 0.03 0.95 -12.86
CA ALA A 51 -0.83 0.14 -13.72
C ALA A 51 -0.06 -1.10 -14.21
N GLN A 52 -0.55 -2.29 -13.86
CA GLN A 52 0.10 -3.55 -14.15
C GLN A 52 -0.76 -4.44 -15.03
N ARG A 53 -0.11 -5.30 -15.81
CA ARG A 53 -0.78 -6.38 -16.53
C ARG A 53 -0.39 -7.72 -15.94
N CYS A 54 -1.39 -8.54 -15.62
CA CYS A 54 -1.21 -9.87 -15.06
C CYS A 54 -2.11 -10.87 -15.82
N GLY A 55 -1.51 -11.59 -16.76
CA GLY A 55 -2.25 -12.37 -17.75
C GLY A 55 -3.14 -11.45 -18.61
N GLU A 56 -4.42 -11.76 -18.68
CA GLU A 56 -5.40 -10.95 -19.42
C GLU A 56 -5.94 -9.75 -18.62
N GLN A 57 -5.71 -9.70 -17.29
CA GLN A 57 -6.21 -8.64 -16.44
C GLN A 57 -5.24 -7.45 -16.41
N VAL A 58 -5.79 -6.25 -16.49
CA VAL A 58 -5.08 -5.01 -16.20
C VAL A 58 -5.53 -4.55 -14.82
N SER A 59 -4.57 -4.38 -13.92
CA SER A 59 -4.77 -3.72 -12.63
C SER A 59 -4.36 -2.26 -12.74
N MET A 60 -5.11 -1.40 -12.09
CA MET A 60 -4.75 0.01 -11.94
C MET A 60 -3.71 0.15 -10.83
N GLU A 61 -3.20 1.36 -10.63
CA GLU A 61 -2.38 1.66 -9.46
C GLU A 61 -3.15 1.29 -8.18
N LEU A 62 -2.55 0.43 -7.36
CA LEU A 62 -3.12 0.00 -6.09
C LEU A 62 -2.38 0.67 -4.93
N PRO A 63 -3.07 0.87 -3.78
CA PRO A 63 -2.42 1.32 -2.58
C PRO A 63 -1.34 0.31 -2.17
N PRO A 64 -0.24 0.79 -1.59
CA PRO A 64 0.75 -0.08 -0.99
C PRO A 64 0.13 -0.82 0.20
N LEU A 65 0.55 -2.06 0.35
CA LEU A 65 0.21 -2.92 1.47
C LEU A 65 0.93 -2.42 2.73
N THR A 66 0.20 -2.39 3.84
CA THR A 66 0.74 -2.03 5.16
C THR A 66 1.36 -3.26 5.80
N SER A 67 2.60 -3.15 6.28
CA SER A 67 3.22 -4.23 7.05
C SER A 67 2.52 -4.40 8.40
N ASP A 68 2.06 -5.63 8.72
CA ASP A 68 1.46 -5.96 10.01
C ASP A 68 2.23 -7.12 10.66
N ALA A 69 2.80 -6.87 11.83
CA ALA A 69 3.61 -7.85 12.56
C ALA A 69 2.83 -9.14 12.91
N ARG A 70 1.49 -9.07 12.98
CA ARG A 70 0.63 -10.24 13.24
C ARG A 70 0.54 -11.18 12.03
N LEU A 71 0.91 -10.72 10.85
CA LEU A 71 0.97 -11.50 9.61
C LEU A 71 2.36 -12.09 9.33
N VAL A 72 3.36 -11.76 10.15
CA VAL A 72 4.71 -12.34 10.10
C VAL A 72 4.66 -13.74 10.71
N LEU A 73 4.37 -14.73 9.87
CA LEU A 73 4.18 -16.13 10.25
C LEU A 73 5.42 -16.96 9.86
N PRO A 74 5.75 -18.07 10.56
CA PRO A 74 6.95 -18.87 10.27
C PRO A 74 7.11 -19.17 8.77
N ALA A 75 8.29 -19.00 8.19
CA ALA A 75 8.44 -19.12 6.73
C ALA A 75 8.28 -20.56 6.20
N SER A 76 8.69 -21.54 7.00
CA SER A 76 8.68 -22.96 6.66
C SER A 76 7.55 -23.73 7.39
N GLY A 77 7.38 -25.00 7.03
CA GLY A 77 6.46 -25.92 7.70
C GLY A 77 4.98 -25.80 7.28
N ASN A 78 4.21 -26.81 7.67
CA ASN A 78 2.75 -26.83 7.50
C ASN A 78 2.11 -26.04 8.65
N LEU A 79 1.59 -24.86 8.35
CA LEU A 79 0.94 -23.98 9.31
C LEU A 79 -0.58 -23.99 9.07
N ASP A 80 -1.35 -24.19 10.14
CA ASP A 80 -2.78 -23.85 10.14
C ASP A 80 -2.91 -22.31 10.22
N LEU A 81 -3.26 -21.72 9.08
CA LEU A 81 -3.35 -20.26 8.92
C LEU A 81 -4.42 -19.64 9.82
N GLN A 82 -5.56 -20.32 10.01
CA GLN A 82 -6.65 -19.84 10.85
C GLN A 82 -6.22 -19.80 12.31
N GLN A 83 -5.60 -20.89 12.78
CA GLN A 83 -5.13 -20.98 14.17
C GLN A 83 -4.02 -19.97 14.46
N ALA A 84 -3.08 -19.80 13.52
CA ALA A 84 -1.97 -18.86 13.67
C ALA A 84 -2.46 -17.41 13.85
N LEU A 85 -3.39 -16.99 13.00
CA LEU A 85 -3.91 -15.62 13.02
C LEU A 85 -4.86 -15.36 14.18
N THR A 86 -5.59 -16.38 14.64
CA THR A 86 -6.37 -16.31 15.87
C THR A 86 -5.46 -16.04 17.07
N ARG A 87 -4.32 -16.75 17.17
CA ARG A 87 -3.32 -16.50 18.24
C ARG A 87 -2.68 -15.13 18.14
N ALA A 88 -2.44 -14.65 16.92
CA ALA A 88 -1.92 -13.30 16.68
C ALA A 88 -2.98 -12.19 16.92
N SER A 89 -4.23 -12.56 17.23
CA SER A 89 -5.35 -11.62 17.37
C SER A 89 -5.52 -10.71 16.14
N TYR A 90 -5.33 -11.28 14.95
CA TYR A 90 -5.62 -10.59 13.70
C TYR A 90 -7.12 -10.72 13.38
N PRO A 91 -7.87 -9.61 13.22
CA PRO A 91 -9.31 -9.63 13.00
C PRO A 91 -9.62 -9.86 11.53
N MET A 92 -9.60 -11.14 11.12
CA MET A 92 -9.64 -11.59 9.72
C MET A 92 -10.99 -11.40 9.01
N VAL A 93 -10.97 -10.89 7.76
CA VAL A 93 -12.06 -11.04 6.77
C VAL A 93 -11.68 -12.02 5.68
N THR A 94 -10.54 -11.75 5.02
CA THR A 94 -9.96 -12.58 3.96
C THR A 94 -8.47 -12.67 4.17
N VAL A 95 -7.90 -13.86 3.97
CA VAL A 95 -6.46 -14.08 4.07
C VAL A 95 -5.98 -15.03 2.97
N GLN A 96 -4.88 -14.66 2.31
CA GLN A 96 -4.19 -15.49 1.34
C GLN A 96 -2.70 -15.61 1.72
N ALA A 97 -2.21 -16.84 1.82
CA ALA A 97 -0.78 -17.10 2.02
C ALA A 97 -0.14 -17.65 0.73
N ILE A 98 1.05 -17.16 0.41
CA ILE A 98 1.94 -17.67 -0.64
C ILE A 98 3.18 -18.22 0.07
N SER A 99 3.52 -19.48 -0.19
CA SER A 99 4.78 -20.07 0.26
C SER A 99 5.68 -20.35 -0.94
N LEU A 100 6.89 -19.82 -0.93
CA LEU A 100 7.92 -20.06 -1.95
C LEU A 100 9.08 -20.81 -1.32
N SER A 101 9.60 -21.80 -2.04
CA SER A 101 10.88 -22.44 -1.71
C SER A 101 11.82 -22.28 -2.89
N GLY A 102 13.02 -21.75 -2.65
CA GLY A 102 14.05 -21.61 -3.67
C GLY A 102 14.62 -20.21 -3.86
N PRO A 103 13.86 -19.10 -3.80
CA PRO A 103 14.45 -17.77 -3.95
C PRO A 103 15.51 -17.48 -2.88
N ASN A 104 16.63 -16.87 -3.30
CA ASN A 104 17.79 -16.62 -2.44
C ASN A 104 17.83 -15.20 -1.86
N ASP A 105 16.98 -14.30 -2.36
CA ASP A 105 16.95 -12.88 -2.06
C ASP A 105 15.56 -12.31 -2.42
N ALA A 106 15.32 -11.05 -2.07
CA ALA A 106 14.05 -10.37 -2.33
C ALA A 106 13.72 -10.27 -3.82
N ASP A 107 14.71 -10.05 -4.68
CA ASP A 107 14.51 -9.86 -6.13
C ASP A 107 14.07 -11.17 -6.81
N SER A 108 14.73 -12.29 -6.48
CA SER A 108 14.33 -13.61 -6.97
C SER A 108 12.98 -14.06 -6.38
N ALA A 109 12.66 -13.63 -5.16
CA ALA A 109 11.36 -13.90 -4.54
C ALA A 109 10.25 -13.12 -5.26
N LEU A 110 10.47 -11.82 -5.50
CA LEU A 110 9.56 -10.96 -6.26
C LEU A 110 9.30 -11.57 -7.64
N LYS A 111 10.34 -11.94 -8.37
CA LYS A 111 10.20 -12.57 -9.70
C LYS A 111 9.27 -13.79 -9.65
N ALA A 112 9.49 -14.70 -8.70
CA ALA A 112 8.65 -15.89 -8.52
C ALA A 112 7.19 -15.55 -8.18
N VAL A 113 6.98 -14.52 -7.34
CA VAL A 113 5.66 -13.99 -7.02
C VAL A 113 4.96 -13.42 -8.25
N LEU A 114 5.64 -12.62 -9.06
CA LEU A 114 5.04 -11.98 -10.23
C LEU A 114 4.70 -12.99 -11.32
N GLU A 115 5.53 -14.02 -11.53
CA GLU A 115 5.28 -15.04 -12.55
C GLU A 115 4.08 -15.95 -12.20
N SER A 116 3.90 -16.28 -10.93
CA SER A 116 2.91 -17.29 -10.51
C SER A 116 1.69 -16.74 -9.76
N PHE A 117 1.84 -15.58 -9.11
CA PHE A 117 0.89 -15.06 -8.13
C PHE A 117 0.58 -13.57 -8.30
N CYS A 118 0.88 -12.97 -9.46
CA CYS A 118 0.57 -11.56 -9.70
C CYS A 118 -0.92 -11.22 -9.49
N ARG A 119 -1.85 -12.16 -9.71
CA ARG A 119 -3.29 -11.92 -9.45
C ARG A 119 -3.58 -11.67 -7.98
N VAL A 120 -2.93 -12.43 -7.10
CA VAL A 120 -3.06 -12.25 -5.65
C VAL A 120 -2.41 -10.93 -5.23
N VAL A 121 -1.24 -10.66 -5.79
CA VAL A 121 -0.50 -9.41 -5.55
C VAL A 121 -1.13 -8.23 -6.27
N LEU A 122 -2.16 -8.38 -7.09
CA LEU A 122 -2.89 -7.25 -7.69
C LEU A 122 -4.37 -7.26 -7.30
N ASP A 123 -4.72 -8.03 -6.28
CA ASP A 123 -6.07 -8.09 -5.75
C ASP A 123 -6.28 -6.91 -4.78
N PRO A 124 -7.21 -5.98 -5.09
CA PRO A 124 -7.44 -4.78 -4.28
C PRO A 124 -8.03 -5.08 -2.90
N GLN A 125 -8.52 -6.30 -2.65
CA GLN A 125 -9.08 -6.64 -1.34
C GLN A 125 -8.02 -6.75 -0.23
N PHE A 126 -6.75 -6.98 -0.59
CA PHE A 126 -5.66 -7.13 0.37
C PHE A 126 -4.99 -5.79 0.65
N VAL A 127 -4.72 -5.55 1.93
CA VAL A 127 -4.29 -4.23 2.42
C VAL A 127 -3.21 -4.31 3.48
N ASP A 128 -3.14 -5.44 4.18
CA ASP A 128 -2.06 -5.75 5.10
C ASP A 128 -1.19 -6.87 4.48
N ILE A 129 0.11 -6.80 4.75
CA ILE A 129 1.11 -7.81 4.34
C ILE A 129 1.99 -8.22 5.52
N GLY A 130 2.32 -9.49 5.59
CA GLY A 130 3.42 -10.01 6.39
C GLY A 130 4.35 -10.84 5.52
N VAL A 131 5.65 -10.59 5.62
CA VAL A 131 6.68 -11.39 4.94
C VAL A 131 7.58 -12.02 5.99
N SER A 132 7.96 -13.27 5.77
CA SER A 132 8.93 -13.98 6.61
C SER A 132 9.79 -14.87 5.75
N ARG A 133 11.08 -14.94 6.08
CA ARG A 133 12.03 -15.79 5.39
C ARG A 133 12.82 -16.66 6.36
N GLN A 134 13.05 -17.92 5.96
CA GLN A 134 13.98 -18.84 6.62
C GLN A 134 14.81 -19.56 5.56
N GLY A 135 16.07 -19.17 5.40
CA GLY A 135 16.93 -19.69 4.35
C GLY A 135 16.37 -19.36 2.95
N ARG A 136 15.90 -20.38 2.23
CA ARG A 136 15.28 -20.23 0.90
C ARG A 136 13.76 -20.37 0.92
N ASP A 137 13.17 -20.54 2.10
CA ASP A 137 11.74 -20.60 2.29
C ASP A 137 11.21 -19.21 2.63
N TRP A 138 10.14 -18.82 1.94
CA TRP A 138 9.47 -17.54 2.09
C TRP A 138 7.99 -17.77 2.33
N ARG A 139 7.40 -16.97 3.21
CA ARG A 139 5.97 -16.87 3.41
C ARG A 139 5.54 -15.43 3.27
N ILE A 140 4.65 -15.19 2.31
CA ILE A 140 3.99 -13.90 2.10
C ILE A 140 2.51 -14.08 2.46
N VAL A 141 2.03 -13.34 3.45
CA VAL A 141 0.63 -13.37 3.90
C VAL A 141 0.00 -12.04 3.55
N LEU A 142 -1.07 -12.07 2.77
CA LEU A 142 -1.87 -10.93 2.35
C LEU A 142 -3.23 -11.02 3.04
N ALA A 143 -3.69 -9.94 3.66
CA ALA A 143 -4.91 -9.99 4.46
C ALA A 143 -5.72 -8.69 4.42
N ARG A 144 -6.99 -8.83 4.84
CA ARG A 144 -7.92 -7.74 5.13
C ARG A 144 -8.46 -7.86 6.56
N SER A 145 -8.39 -6.75 7.29
CA SER A 145 -8.80 -6.59 8.70
C SER A 145 -10.27 -6.08 8.81
N LEU A 146 -10.98 -6.50 9.86
CA LEU A 146 -12.35 -6.05 10.20
C LEU A 146 -12.41 -4.66 10.91
N VAL A 147 -11.29 -4.00 11.21
CA VAL A 147 -11.16 -2.96 12.26
C VAL A 147 -11.72 -1.57 11.89
N ALA A 148 -12.48 -1.45 10.81
CA ALA A 148 -13.07 -0.17 10.42
C ALA A 148 -14.09 0.40 11.43
N SER A 149 -14.46 -0.34 12.49
CA SER A 149 -15.39 0.06 13.56
C SER A 149 -14.84 1.03 14.63
N ARG A 150 -13.60 1.55 14.50
CA ARG A 150 -12.97 2.47 15.48
C ARG A 150 -12.67 3.88 14.96
N LEU A 151 -13.02 4.19 13.72
CA LEU A 151 -12.73 5.48 13.13
C LEU A 151 -13.68 6.57 13.63
N GLY A 152 -13.15 7.78 13.83
CA GLY A 152 -13.95 8.97 14.06
C GLY A 152 -14.60 9.47 12.77
N ASP A 153 -15.35 10.56 12.85
CA ASP A 153 -15.95 11.23 11.68
C ASP A 153 -14.89 11.59 10.60
N TRP A 154 -15.28 11.61 9.32
CA TRP A 154 -14.32 11.70 8.22
C TRP A 154 -13.47 12.97 8.27
N GLN A 155 -14.00 14.09 8.77
CA GLN A 155 -13.23 15.32 8.97
C GLN A 155 -12.13 15.13 10.02
N VAL A 156 -12.44 14.41 11.11
CA VAL A 156 -11.48 14.14 12.19
C VAL A 156 -10.34 13.25 11.68
N GLU A 157 -10.67 12.19 10.94
CA GLU A 157 -9.63 11.34 10.34
C GLU A 157 -8.86 12.05 9.21
N GLY A 158 -9.52 12.93 8.45
CA GLY A 158 -8.87 13.78 7.45
C GLY A 158 -7.86 14.77 8.06
N GLN A 159 -8.16 15.35 9.21
CA GLN A 159 -7.21 16.20 9.96
C GLN A 159 -6.01 15.40 10.46
N LYS A 160 -6.21 14.15 10.92
CA LYS A 160 -5.10 13.27 11.28
C LYS A 160 -4.18 12.98 10.09
N ILE A 161 -4.75 12.78 8.89
CA ILE A 161 -3.96 12.66 7.66
C ILE A 161 -3.14 13.93 7.42
N LEU A 162 -3.75 15.12 7.52
CA LEU A 162 -3.04 16.39 7.36
C LEU A 162 -1.85 16.51 8.31
N GLU A 163 -2.05 16.22 9.60
CA GLU A 163 -0.99 16.27 10.62
C GLU A 163 0.17 15.33 10.29
N MET A 164 -0.13 14.08 9.92
CA MET A 164 0.90 13.09 9.59
C MET A 164 1.65 13.44 8.29
N VAL A 165 0.95 13.94 7.28
CA VAL A 165 1.57 14.43 6.04
C VAL A 165 2.47 15.62 6.33
N ASN A 166 2.01 16.58 7.14
CA ASN A 166 2.83 17.73 7.54
C ASN A 166 4.05 17.33 8.36
N ASN A 167 3.93 16.34 9.25
CA ASN A 167 5.08 15.76 9.93
C ASN A 167 6.07 15.16 8.92
N ALA A 168 5.58 14.38 7.96
CA ALA A 168 6.41 13.76 6.93
C ALA A 168 7.17 14.80 6.09
N ARG A 169 6.54 15.93 5.78
CA ARG A 169 7.10 17.06 5.00
C ARG A 169 8.22 17.82 5.72
N THR A 170 8.40 17.64 7.03
CA THR A 170 9.51 18.29 7.78
C THR A 170 10.88 17.70 7.50
N GLN A 171 10.96 16.55 6.82
CA GLN A 171 12.20 15.83 6.55
C GLN A 171 12.36 15.59 5.05
N ALA A 172 13.60 15.60 4.57
CA ALA A 172 13.89 15.15 3.21
C ALA A 172 13.57 13.65 3.07
N ARG A 173 13.03 13.25 1.91
CA ARG A 173 12.59 11.87 1.66
C ARG A 173 12.98 11.42 0.27
N GLN A 174 13.23 10.11 0.14
CA GLN A 174 13.35 9.43 -1.14
C GLN A 174 12.00 8.77 -1.45
N CYS A 175 11.38 9.16 -2.56
CA CYS A 175 10.13 8.59 -3.06
C CYS A 175 10.48 7.77 -4.31
N GLY A 176 10.81 6.49 -4.12
CA GLY A 176 11.41 5.67 -5.18
C GLY A 176 12.77 6.22 -5.62
N THR A 177 12.90 6.57 -6.90
CA THR A 177 14.14 7.16 -7.46
C THR A 177 14.20 8.68 -7.33
N GLN A 178 13.13 9.32 -6.85
CA GLN A 178 13.04 10.78 -6.75
C GLN A 178 13.37 11.25 -5.34
N SER A 179 14.24 12.27 -5.24
CA SER A 179 14.60 12.90 -3.97
C SER A 179 13.80 14.19 -3.77
N PHE A 180 13.14 14.30 -2.62
CA PHE A 180 12.42 15.49 -2.19
C PHE A 180 13.08 16.08 -0.95
N ALA A 181 13.33 17.39 -0.97
CA ALA A 181 13.75 18.12 0.23
C ALA A 181 12.60 18.25 1.23
N ALA A 182 12.91 18.61 2.48
CA ALA A 182 11.89 19.07 3.41
C ALA A 182 11.15 20.29 2.80
N THR A 183 9.84 20.36 3.00
CA THR A 183 8.97 21.32 2.31
C THR A 183 7.91 21.89 3.25
N THR A 184 7.24 22.96 2.83
CA THR A 184 6.29 23.71 3.65
C THR A 184 5.08 22.87 4.03
N PRO A 185 4.51 23.04 5.24
CA PRO A 185 3.29 22.35 5.63
C PRO A 185 2.10 22.77 4.76
N LEU A 186 1.20 21.84 4.52
CA LEU A 186 -0.08 22.05 3.86
C LEU A 186 -1.10 22.60 4.87
N VAL A 187 -2.08 23.35 4.36
CA VAL A 187 -3.23 23.85 5.13
C VAL A 187 -4.49 23.09 4.75
N TRP A 188 -5.39 22.86 5.71
CA TRP A 188 -6.68 22.22 5.42
C TRP A 188 -7.55 23.07 4.49
N ASN A 189 -8.11 22.45 3.45
CA ASN A 189 -9.12 23.05 2.58
C ASN A 189 -10.41 22.23 2.59
N ALA A 190 -11.51 22.84 3.06
CA ALA A 190 -12.80 22.16 3.21
C ALA A 190 -13.46 21.78 1.88
N VAL A 191 -13.18 22.51 0.81
CA VAL A 191 -13.70 22.20 -0.54
C VAL A 191 -13.04 20.94 -1.08
N LEU A 192 -11.71 20.86 -0.97
CA LEU A 192 -10.96 19.65 -1.29
C LEU A 192 -11.39 18.47 -0.40
N GLY A 193 -11.67 18.71 0.88
CA GLY A 193 -12.18 17.68 1.79
C GLY A 193 -13.55 17.15 1.37
N SER A 194 -14.45 18.02 0.92
CA SER A 194 -15.75 17.63 0.38
C SER A 194 -15.63 16.85 -0.93
N ALA A 195 -14.69 17.22 -1.80
CA ALA A 195 -14.40 16.47 -3.02
C ALA A 195 -13.87 15.06 -2.70
N ALA A 196 -12.93 14.97 -1.75
CA ALA A 196 -12.38 13.71 -1.26
C ALA A 196 -13.47 12.80 -0.66
N GLN A 197 -14.37 13.35 0.17
CA GLN A 197 -15.46 12.59 0.78
C GLN A 197 -16.38 11.97 -0.27
N ARG A 198 -16.79 12.75 -1.27
CA ARG A 198 -17.67 12.27 -2.35
C ARG A 198 -17.00 11.18 -3.17
N HIS A 199 -15.70 11.30 -3.45
CA HIS A 199 -14.98 10.26 -4.20
C HIS A 199 -14.82 8.98 -3.38
N SER A 200 -14.47 9.07 -2.10
CA SER A 200 -14.43 7.92 -1.20
C SER A 200 -15.79 7.21 -1.11
N GLN A 201 -16.88 7.97 -1.01
CA GLN A 201 -18.25 7.42 -1.01
C GLN A 201 -18.60 6.74 -2.33
N ALA A 202 -18.21 7.32 -3.47
CA ALA A 202 -18.43 6.71 -4.77
C ALA A 202 -17.69 5.38 -4.89
N MET A 203 -16.40 5.35 -4.54
CA MET A 203 -15.58 4.12 -4.54
C MET A 203 -16.19 3.03 -3.66
N ALA A 204 -16.64 3.40 -2.46
CA ALA A 204 -17.31 2.47 -1.53
C ALA A 204 -18.64 1.93 -2.09
N ASN A 205 -19.56 2.82 -2.45
CA ASN A 205 -20.93 2.44 -2.82
C ASN A 205 -21.02 1.75 -4.20
N GLN A 206 -20.07 2.03 -5.09
CA GLN A 206 -20.06 1.51 -6.47
C GLN A 206 -18.95 0.48 -6.70
N ASN A 207 -18.32 0.04 -5.62
CA ASN A 207 -17.29 -1.00 -5.57
C ASN A 207 -16.22 -0.85 -6.67
N PHE A 208 -15.50 0.27 -6.64
CA PHE A 208 -14.37 0.51 -7.54
C PHE A 208 -13.23 1.22 -6.82
N PHE A 209 -12.04 1.17 -7.43
CA PHE A 209 -10.86 1.86 -6.93
C PHE A 209 -10.09 2.46 -8.11
N ASP A 210 -10.32 3.76 -8.37
CA ASP A 210 -9.75 4.47 -9.52
C ASP A 210 -9.67 5.97 -9.20
N HIS A 211 -8.69 6.65 -9.79
CA HIS A 211 -8.59 8.11 -9.80
C HIS A 211 -9.68 8.75 -10.66
N LYS A 212 -10.23 8.05 -11.66
CA LYS A 212 -11.38 8.49 -12.43
C LYS A 212 -12.68 7.99 -11.79
N ASP A 213 -13.68 8.85 -11.74
CA ASP A 213 -15.03 8.39 -11.37
C ASP A 213 -15.67 7.58 -12.53
N ARG A 214 -16.84 6.98 -12.30
CA ARG A 214 -17.55 6.19 -13.32
C ARG A 214 -18.01 7.02 -14.53
N ASP A 215 -18.10 8.33 -14.38
CA ASP A 215 -18.41 9.26 -15.49
C ASP A 215 -17.12 9.71 -16.22
N GLY A 216 -15.96 9.19 -15.82
CA GLY A 216 -14.66 9.48 -16.42
C GLY A 216 -13.99 10.76 -15.90
N ARG A 217 -14.55 11.43 -14.89
CA ARG A 217 -14.02 12.69 -14.35
C ARG A 217 -12.73 12.44 -13.58
N THR A 218 -11.75 13.29 -13.84
CA THR A 218 -10.45 13.32 -13.16
C THR A 218 -10.54 13.96 -11.78
N PRO A 219 -9.50 13.86 -10.93
CA PRO A 219 -9.47 14.57 -9.66
C PRO A 219 -9.64 16.10 -9.81
N GLY A 220 -9.07 16.68 -10.86
CA GLY A 220 -9.23 18.11 -11.18
C GLY A 220 -10.69 18.48 -11.45
N ASP A 221 -11.37 17.70 -12.30
CA ASP A 221 -12.80 17.92 -12.59
C ASP A 221 -13.66 17.83 -11.32
N ARG A 222 -13.36 16.87 -10.44
CA ARG A 222 -14.08 16.71 -9.16
C ARG A 222 -13.82 17.86 -8.18
N ALA A 223 -12.60 18.39 -8.16
CA ALA A 223 -12.25 19.56 -7.37
C ALA A 223 -12.97 20.81 -7.89
N GLU A 224 -12.98 21.04 -9.21
CA GLU A 224 -13.68 22.16 -9.84
C GLU A 224 -15.20 22.09 -9.59
N LEU A 225 -15.81 20.91 -9.75
CA LEU A 225 -17.23 20.69 -9.42
C LEU A 225 -17.55 20.89 -7.92
N ALA A 226 -16.55 20.77 -7.06
CA ALA A 226 -16.69 21.12 -5.64
C ALA A 226 -16.61 22.63 -5.38
N GLY A 227 -16.19 23.42 -6.36
CA GLY A 227 -15.95 24.86 -6.25
C GLY A 227 -14.49 25.21 -5.92
N TYR A 228 -13.55 24.28 -6.08
CA TYR A 228 -12.12 24.57 -5.88
C TYR A 228 -11.53 25.15 -7.16
N ILE A 229 -11.03 26.39 -7.08
CA ILE A 229 -10.40 27.10 -8.20
C ILE A 229 -8.88 27.12 -7.95
N GLY A 230 -8.16 26.15 -8.49
CA GLY A 230 -6.71 26.03 -8.30
C GLY A 230 -5.95 25.78 -9.60
N GLN A 231 -4.64 26.07 -9.61
CA GLN A 231 -3.77 25.85 -10.77
C GLN A 231 -3.33 24.39 -10.90
N GLN A 232 -3.16 23.73 -9.76
CA GLN A 232 -2.68 22.36 -9.68
C GLN A 232 -3.54 21.59 -8.69
N VAL A 233 -3.90 20.37 -9.08
CA VAL A 233 -4.66 19.41 -8.26
C VAL A 233 -3.96 18.06 -8.31
N GLY A 234 -3.74 17.46 -7.15
CA GLY A 234 -3.23 16.10 -7.00
C GLY A 234 -4.21 15.24 -6.21
N GLU A 235 -4.07 13.93 -6.31
CA GLU A 235 -4.86 12.98 -5.54
C GLU A 235 -4.01 11.79 -5.10
N ASN A 236 -4.18 11.39 -3.84
CA ASN A 236 -3.82 10.06 -3.36
C ASN A 236 -5.10 9.34 -2.94
N ILE A 237 -5.25 8.07 -3.31
CA ILE A 237 -6.35 7.22 -2.86
C ILE A 237 -5.80 6.00 -2.11
N ALA A 238 -6.56 5.50 -1.15
CA ALA A 238 -6.25 4.29 -0.40
C ALA A 238 -7.52 3.45 -0.22
N ALA A 239 -7.36 2.15 -0.03
CA ALA A 239 -8.48 1.24 0.11
C ALA A 239 -8.11 0.13 1.09
N GLY A 240 -9.03 -0.13 2.01
CA GLY A 240 -9.04 -1.14 3.06
C GLY A 240 -8.09 -0.92 4.25
N GLN A 241 -7.24 0.12 4.24
CA GLN A 241 -6.52 0.53 5.46
C GLN A 241 -7.52 1.03 6.54
N ASP A 242 -7.41 0.50 7.75
CA ASP A 242 -8.35 0.72 8.85
C ASP A 242 -8.01 1.93 9.74
N SER A 243 -7.02 2.74 9.35
CA SER A 243 -6.64 3.97 10.07
C SER A 243 -5.89 4.98 9.20
N ALA A 244 -6.02 6.27 9.53
CA ALA A 244 -5.27 7.36 8.89
C ALA A 244 -3.75 7.12 8.90
N ARG A 245 -3.21 6.52 9.98
CA ARG A 245 -1.79 6.18 10.08
C ARG A 245 -1.36 5.16 9.03
N LYS A 246 -2.08 4.05 8.92
CA LYS A 246 -1.79 3.03 7.90
C LYS A 246 -1.90 3.61 6.48
N VAL A 247 -2.84 4.51 6.25
CA VAL A 247 -2.99 5.21 4.96
C VAL A 247 -1.77 6.04 4.63
N VAL A 248 -1.31 6.89 5.55
CA VAL A 248 -0.14 7.76 5.32
C VAL A 248 1.16 6.96 5.24
N ASP A 249 1.36 5.99 6.13
CA ASP A 249 2.51 5.08 6.09
C ASP A 249 2.55 4.32 4.76
N GLY A 250 1.38 3.84 4.32
CA GLY A 250 1.19 3.28 2.98
C GLY A 250 1.65 4.26 1.92
N TRP A 251 1.01 5.42 1.76
CA TRP A 251 1.35 6.39 0.72
C TRP A 251 2.84 6.77 0.70
N LEU A 252 3.51 6.85 1.86
CA LEU A 252 4.95 7.10 1.93
C LEU A 252 5.81 5.97 1.35
N LEU A 253 5.34 4.71 1.38
CA LEU A 253 6.02 3.56 0.79
C LEU A 253 5.75 3.40 -0.72
N SER A 254 4.76 4.10 -1.28
CA SER A 254 4.52 4.10 -2.73
C SER A 254 5.22 5.29 -3.39
N PRO A 255 6.11 5.09 -4.38
CA PRO A 255 6.83 6.19 -5.01
C PRO A 255 5.95 7.33 -5.54
N GLY A 256 4.86 7.00 -6.25
CA GLY A 256 3.93 7.98 -6.81
C GLY A 256 3.17 8.76 -5.74
N HIS A 257 2.57 8.05 -4.78
CA HIS A 257 1.86 8.68 -3.67
C HIS A 257 2.80 9.53 -2.78
N CYS A 258 4.01 9.04 -2.49
CA CYS A 258 5.04 9.76 -1.74
C CYS A 258 5.43 11.06 -2.45
N ALA A 259 5.60 11.02 -3.78
CA ALA A 259 5.91 12.22 -4.57
C ALA A 259 4.79 13.27 -4.45
N ASN A 260 3.52 12.86 -4.48
CA ASN A 260 2.39 13.78 -4.22
C ASN A 260 2.43 14.36 -2.80
N LEU A 261 2.67 13.54 -1.77
CA LEU A 261 2.78 14.00 -0.37
C LEU A 261 3.91 15.01 -0.16
N MET A 262 5.03 14.83 -0.87
CA MET A 262 6.25 15.63 -0.72
C MET A 262 6.38 16.75 -1.75
N SER A 263 5.43 16.89 -2.68
CA SER A 263 5.51 17.90 -3.73
C SER A 263 5.54 19.32 -3.13
N PRO A 264 6.52 20.16 -3.52
CA PRO A 264 6.58 21.57 -3.13
C PRO A 264 5.59 22.44 -3.92
N ASP A 265 4.82 21.86 -4.84
CA ASP A 265 3.85 22.59 -5.66
C ASP A 265 2.48 22.70 -4.98
N PHE A 266 2.21 21.89 -3.94
CA PHE A 266 0.96 21.91 -3.18
C PHE A 266 1.05 22.78 -1.92
N ARG A 267 -0.05 23.47 -1.59
CA ARG A 267 -0.21 24.30 -0.39
C ARG A 267 -1.40 23.87 0.47
N GLU A 268 -2.35 23.16 -0.11
CA GLU A 268 -3.60 22.79 0.53
C GLU A 268 -3.86 21.30 0.43
N LEU A 269 -4.58 20.77 1.42
CA LEU A 269 -5.03 19.38 1.48
C LEU A 269 -6.45 19.30 2.01
N GLY A 270 -7.25 18.41 1.43
CA GLY A 270 -8.49 17.93 2.01
C GLY A 270 -8.55 16.41 1.90
N ALA A 271 -8.91 15.71 2.98
CA ALA A 271 -8.92 14.26 2.99
C ALA A 271 -10.18 13.70 3.67
N ALA A 272 -10.61 12.52 3.25
CA ALA A 272 -11.78 11.88 3.79
C ALA A 272 -11.69 10.37 3.63
N TYR A 273 -12.62 9.67 4.28
CA TYR A 273 -12.87 8.27 4.03
C TYR A 273 -14.37 8.00 3.92
N ALA A 274 -14.69 6.85 3.34
CA ALA A 274 -16.03 6.27 3.39
C ALA A 274 -15.93 4.76 3.54
N MET A 275 -16.99 4.17 4.09
CA MET A 275 -17.08 2.74 4.32
C MET A 275 -18.32 2.16 3.67
N ASP A 276 -18.16 1.01 3.02
CA ASP A 276 -19.25 0.10 2.70
C ASP A 276 -18.76 -1.33 2.96
N PRO A 277 -19.22 -2.02 4.03
CA PRO A 277 -18.82 -3.39 4.31
C PRO A 277 -19.08 -4.39 3.17
N LYS A 278 -19.97 -4.06 2.22
CA LYS A 278 -20.27 -4.90 1.04
C LYS A 278 -19.28 -4.73 -0.11
N SER A 279 -18.46 -3.69 -0.07
CA SER A 279 -17.41 -3.45 -1.06
C SER A 279 -16.17 -4.33 -0.83
N ASP A 280 -15.38 -4.51 -1.89
CA ASP A 280 -14.20 -5.35 -1.94
C ASP A 280 -13.10 -4.89 -0.98
N ALA A 281 -13.02 -3.57 -0.70
CA ALA A 281 -12.06 -3.02 0.25
C ALA A 281 -12.69 -2.61 1.60
N GLY A 282 -14.00 -2.38 1.67
CA GLY A 282 -14.73 -2.04 2.89
C GLY A 282 -14.63 -0.59 3.33
N ILE A 283 -13.45 -0.01 3.14
CA ILE A 283 -13.13 1.37 3.45
C ILE A 283 -12.28 1.95 2.33
N TYR A 284 -12.52 3.20 1.98
CA TYR A 284 -11.83 3.93 0.95
C TYR A 284 -11.45 5.30 1.48
N TRP A 285 -10.26 5.76 1.11
CA TRP A 285 -9.68 7.02 1.51
C TRP A 285 -9.32 7.82 0.27
N THR A 286 -9.49 9.13 0.37
CA THR A 286 -9.04 10.07 -0.65
C THR A 286 -8.37 11.25 0.04
N ALA A 287 -7.20 11.65 -0.43
CA ALA A 287 -6.56 12.92 -0.11
C ALA A 287 -6.40 13.71 -1.41
N MET A 288 -7.03 14.87 -1.45
CA MET A 288 -6.93 15.84 -2.54
C MET A 288 -5.94 16.92 -2.14
N PHE A 289 -5.01 17.22 -3.05
CA PHE A 289 -4.00 18.26 -2.90
C PHE A 289 -4.28 19.40 -3.86
N GLY A 290 -3.92 20.62 -3.48
CA GLY A 290 -4.04 21.73 -4.40
C GLY A 290 -3.19 22.94 -4.04
N THR A 291 -3.12 23.85 -5.01
CA THR A 291 -2.64 25.23 -4.81
C THR A 291 -3.56 26.19 -5.55
N GLN A 292 -4.14 27.14 -4.81
CA GLN A 292 -4.90 28.25 -5.36
C GLN A 292 -4.02 29.20 -6.17
N GLN A 293 -4.67 29.93 -7.10
CA GLN A 293 -4.03 30.97 -7.92
C GLN A 293 -3.52 32.15 -7.08
#